data_AF-A0A8J2YDN8-F1
#
_entry.id   AF-A0A8J2YDN8-F1
#
_cell.length_a   1.000
_cell.length_b   1.000
_cell.length_c   1.000
_cell.angle_alpha   90.00
_cell.angle_beta   90.00
_cell.angle_gamma   90.00
#
_symmetry.space_group_name_H-M   'P 1'
#
loop_
_entity.id
_entity.type
_entity.pdbx_description
1 polymer ?
#
loop_
_entity_poly.entity_id
_entity_poly.type
_entity_poly.pdbx_seq_one_letter_code
_entity_poly.pdbx_strand_id
1 'polypeptide(L)'
;MAFQGRLQGKMKINTLLLKDPWISPHIPKTEWLSEESLRAMLQQYETVYVKPNKGNKGIGIFRVRKINSKKCEIQSSMNVEVKIVSLQKAFSFLNKHIERDRYYIVQQGIEMAQLEGRPYDIRIMMHKPFDHWQLSGWVVRLSKRDMIVTNMHRGGESISIDRALKGNNWDAAQIAGDLSNLAHLVSNVLDNYYELRELGIDLAVDNKGKVWFIEANTGPGFRQMFKAVSRPMYRRVLYTHKFIVKKYS
;
A
#
# COMPACT_ATOMS: atom_id res chain seq x y z
N MET A 1 -14.95 -11.82 20.14
CA MET A 1 -14.61 -12.70 19.00
C MET A 1 -14.26 -11.80 17.80
N ALA A 2 -13.55 -12.30 16.78
CA ALA A 2 -13.33 -11.49 15.58
C ALA A 2 -14.63 -11.48 14.75
N PHE A 3 -15.22 -10.31 14.53
CA PHE A 3 -16.49 -10.13 13.79
C PHE A 3 -16.38 -10.37 12.27
N GLN A 4 -15.18 -10.69 11.78
CA GLN A 4 -14.87 -10.93 10.38
C GLN A 4 -13.59 -11.76 10.23
N GLY A 5 -13.37 -12.31 9.03
CA GLY A 5 -12.13 -13.01 8.71
C GLY A 5 -10.89 -12.11 8.73
N ARG A 6 -9.72 -12.74 8.58
CA ARG A 6 -8.42 -12.06 8.50
C ARG A 6 -7.77 -12.32 7.16
N LEU A 7 -7.28 -11.25 6.55
CA LEU A 7 -6.47 -11.37 5.34
C LEU A 7 -5.19 -12.16 5.63
N GLN A 8 -4.76 -12.93 4.63
CA GLN A 8 -3.50 -13.66 4.66
C GLN A 8 -2.34 -12.77 4.21
N GLY A 9 -1.21 -13.39 3.83
CA GLY A 9 -0.03 -12.64 3.36
C GLY A 9 -0.25 -11.95 2.02
N LYS A 10 0.58 -10.94 1.75
CA LYS A 10 0.58 -10.10 0.55
C LYS A 10 0.58 -10.92 -0.76
N MET A 11 1.35 -12.01 -0.83
CA MET A 11 1.33 -12.89 -2.02
C MET A 11 -0.04 -13.48 -2.29
N LYS A 12 -0.72 -14.00 -1.26
CA LYS A 12 -2.04 -14.62 -1.43
C LYS A 12 -3.06 -13.59 -1.92
N ILE A 13 -3.05 -12.40 -1.33
CA ILE A 13 -3.90 -11.28 -1.76
C ILE A 13 -3.62 -10.96 -3.23
N ASN A 14 -2.36 -10.73 -3.61
CA ASN A 14 -2.01 -10.42 -5.00
C ASN A 14 -2.44 -11.53 -5.97
N THR A 15 -2.21 -12.80 -5.64
CA THR A 15 -2.64 -13.93 -6.48
C THR A 15 -4.15 -13.98 -6.66
N LEU A 16 -4.95 -13.62 -5.64
CA LEU A 16 -6.40 -13.56 -5.77
C LEU A 16 -6.83 -12.40 -6.67
N LEU A 17 -6.28 -11.20 -6.44
CA LEU A 17 -6.61 -10.00 -7.20
C LEU A 17 -6.20 -10.08 -8.67
N LEU A 18 -5.08 -10.76 -8.99
CA LEU A 18 -4.61 -10.96 -10.36
C LEU A 18 -5.56 -11.81 -11.22
N LYS A 19 -6.52 -12.54 -10.63
CA LYS A 19 -7.52 -13.31 -11.39
C LYS A 19 -8.62 -12.44 -11.97
N ASP A 20 -8.79 -11.22 -11.45
CA ASP A 20 -9.80 -10.29 -11.93
C ASP A 20 -9.19 -9.39 -13.02
N PRO A 21 -9.75 -9.38 -14.25
CA PRO A 21 -9.19 -8.62 -15.37
C PRO A 21 -9.28 -7.09 -15.17
N TRP A 22 -10.19 -6.61 -14.34
CA TRP A 22 -10.35 -5.18 -14.03
C TRP A 22 -9.41 -4.73 -12.92
N ILE A 23 -8.93 -5.64 -12.06
CA ILE A 23 -7.99 -5.34 -10.99
C ILE A 23 -6.54 -5.60 -11.43
N SER A 24 -6.29 -6.67 -12.19
CA SER A 24 -4.94 -7.12 -12.54
C SER A 24 -4.02 -6.03 -13.14
N PRO A 25 -4.49 -5.07 -13.97
CA PRO A 25 -3.63 -4.01 -14.49
C PRO A 25 -3.12 -3.05 -13.40
N HIS A 26 -3.78 -3.01 -12.25
CA HIS A 26 -3.47 -2.16 -11.11
C HIS A 26 -2.60 -2.85 -10.06
N ILE A 27 -2.25 -4.13 -10.25
CA ILE A 27 -1.40 -4.88 -9.32
C ILE A 27 0.08 -4.76 -9.75
N PRO A 28 0.98 -4.23 -8.91
CA PRO A 28 2.41 -4.22 -9.22
C PRO A 28 2.97 -5.64 -9.29
N LYS A 29 3.89 -5.88 -10.24
CA LYS A 29 4.54 -7.18 -10.37
C LYS A 29 5.17 -7.59 -9.04
N THR A 30 4.87 -8.79 -8.56
CA THR A 30 5.28 -9.28 -7.25
C THR A 30 5.69 -10.75 -7.37
N GLU A 31 6.83 -11.10 -6.77
CA GLU A 31 7.37 -12.45 -6.73
C GLU A 31 7.82 -12.80 -5.29
N TRP A 32 7.95 -14.08 -4.99
CA TRP A 32 8.65 -14.51 -3.78
C TRP A 32 10.12 -14.08 -3.85
N LEU A 33 10.67 -13.60 -2.74
CA LEU A 33 12.08 -13.18 -2.70
C LEU A 33 13.01 -14.40 -2.81
N SER A 34 13.86 -14.39 -3.83
CA SER A 34 15.04 -15.22 -4.00
C SER A 34 16.14 -14.37 -4.65
N GLU A 35 17.34 -14.90 -4.81
CA GLU A 35 18.39 -14.17 -5.54
C GLU A 35 18.00 -13.97 -7.01
N GLU A 36 17.44 -15.00 -7.63
CA GLU A 36 17.00 -15.02 -9.02
C GLU A 36 15.86 -14.04 -9.25
N SER A 37 14.82 -14.06 -8.40
CA SER A 37 13.68 -13.15 -8.56
C SER A 37 14.07 -11.70 -8.30
N LEU A 38 14.93 -11.43 -7.31
CA LEU A 38 15.45 -10.07 -7.08
C LEU A 38 16.23 -9.57 -8.30
N ARG A 39 17.10 -10.41 -8.86
CA ARG A 39 17.91 -10.07 -10.03
C ARG A 39 17.03 -9.80 -11.26
N ALA A 40 16.07 -10.69 -11.54
CA ALA A 40 15.13 -10.54 -12.66
C ALA A 40 14.29 -9.26 -12.51
N MET A 41 13.78 -9.00 -11.31
CA MET A 41 13.00 -7.79 -11.03
C MET A 41 13.84 -6.51 -11.20
N LEU A 42 15.12 -6.50 -10.80
CA LEU A 42 16.02 -5.35 -10.98
C LEU A 42 16.50 -5.17 -12.44
N GLN A 43 16.41 -6.20 -13.27
CA GLN A 43 16.61 -6.07 -14.72
C GLN A 43 15.43 -5.32 -15.34
N GLN A 44 14.20 -5.70 -14.96
CA GLN A 44 12.97 -5.15 -15.54
C GLN A 44 12.59 -3.77 -14.97
N TYR A 45 12.83 -3.53 -13.68
CA TYR A 45 12.39 -2.32 -12.98
C TYR A 45 13.59 -1.58 -12.37
N GLU A 46 13.53 -0.24 -12.36
CA GLU A 46 14.56 0.58 -11.72
C GLU A 46 14.52 0.45 -10.20
N THR A 47 13.32 0.42 -9.62
CA THR A 47 13.11 0.30 -8.19
C THR A 47 12.26 -0.92 -7.87
N VAL A 48 12.66 -1.65 -6.83
CA VAL A 48 11.88 -2.73 -6.23
C VAL A 48 11.83 -2.56 -4.72
N TYR A 49 10.77 -3.07 -4.11
CA TYR A 49 10.62 -3.14 -2.67
C TYR A 49 10.66 -4.59 -2.20
N VAL A 50 11.51 -4.86 -1.22
CA VAL A 50 11.56 -6.13 -0.51
C VAL A 50 10.78 -5.98 0.78
N LYS A 51 9.72 -6.77 0.96
CA LYS A 51 8.76 -6.63 2.06
C LYS A 51 8.46 -7.98 2.71
N PRO A 52 8.18 -8.05 4.03
CA PRO A 52 7.65 -9.27 4.64
C PRO A 52 6.27 -9.59 4.04
N ASN A 53 6.06 -10.87 3.68
CA ASN A 53 4.77 -11.34 3.16
C ASN A 53 3.65 -11.13 4.17
N LYS A 54 3.94 -11.34 5.46
CA LYS A 54 3.07 -10.97 6.59
C LYS A 54 3.80 -9.94 7.43
N GLY A 55 3.15 -8.83 7.73
CA GLY A 55 3.76 -7.73 8.47
C GLY A 55 3.03 -6.43 8.19
N ASN A 56 3.07 -5.54 9.19
CA ASN A 56 2.27 -4.32 9.23
C ASN A 56 3.17 -3.11 9.51
N LYS A 57 2.64 -1.90 9.34
CA LYS A 57 3.31 -0.63 9.71
C LYS A 57 4.63 -0.38 8.94
N GLY A 58 4.81 -0.99 7.78
CA GLY A 58 6.00 -0.80 6.96
C GLY A 58 7.31 -1.13 7.69
N ILE A 59 7.30 -2.11 8.60
CA ILE A 59 8.50 -2.64 9.27
C ILE A 59 9.09 -3.74 8.39
N GLY A 60 10.43 -3.81 8.35
CA GLY A 60 11.15 -4.81 7.55
C GLY A 60 11.11 -4.55 6.04
N ILE A 61 10.66 -3.37 5.60
CA ILE A 61 10.66 -3.02 4.17
C ILE A 61 12.02 -2.45 3.79
N PHE A 62 12.56 -2.91 2.67
CA PHE A 62 13.74 -2.34 2.03
C PHE A 62 13.39 -1.86 0.62
N ARG A 63 13.85 -0.67 0.24
CA ARG A 63 13.84 -0.20 -1.15
C ARG A 63 15.19 -0.55 -1.76
N VAL A 64 15.18 -1.17 -2.93
CA VAL A 64 16.37 -1.37 -3.76
C VAL A 64 16.19 -0.59 -5.05
N ARG A 65 17.06 0.38 -5.31
CA ARG A 65 17.04 1.23 -6.50
C ARG A 65 18.31 1.03 -7.31
N LYS A 66 18.18 0.66 -8.57
CA LYS A 66 19.31 0.50 -9.49
C LYS A 66 19.93 1.87 -9.77
N ILE A 67 21.25 1.98 -9.62
CA ILE A 67 21.99 3.18 -10.04
C ILE A 67 22.48 2.98 -11.48
N ASN A 68 23.07 1.82 -11.76
CA ASN A 68 23.58 1.43 -13.07
C ASN A 68 23.67 -0.09 -13.16
N SER A 69 24.28 -0.61 -14.23
CA SER A 69 24.44 -2.05 -14.47
C SER A 69 25.27 -2.82 -13.42
N LYS A 70 25.96 -2.12 -12.51
CA LYS A 70 26.85 -2.73 -11.51
C LYS A 70 26.43 -2.46 -10.07
N LYS A 71 25.73 -1.34 -9.80
CA LYS A 71 25.45 -0.86 -8.43
C LYS A 71 23.97 -0.56 -8.21
N CYS A 72 23.54 -0.73 -6.97
CA CYS A 72 22.24 -0.29 -6.47
C CYS A 72 22.36 0.37 -5.09
N GLU A 73 21.36 1.16 -4.76
CA GLU A 73 21.09 1.70 -3.44
C GLU A 73 20.11 0.79 -2.72
N ILE A 74 20.38 0.50 -1.45
CA ILE A 74 19.46 -0.18 -0.55
C ILE A 74 19.20 0.74 0.64
N GLN A 75 17.92 1.02 0.91
CA GLN A 75 17.50 1.81 2.05
C GLN A 75 16.47 1.02 2.86
N SER A 76 16.63 0.97 4.18
CA SER A 76 15.64 0.37 5.07
C SER A 76 14.54 1.37 5.36
N SER A 77 13.32 0.89 5.54
CA SER A 77 12.21 1.69 6.06
C SER A 77 12.45 2.15 7.50
N MET A 78 13.40 1.53 8.22
CA MET A 78 13.72 1.81 9.61
C MET A 78 14.67 2.99 9.82
N ASN A 79 15.41 3.43 8.80
CA ASN A 79 16.36 4.53 8.91
C ASN A 79 16.49 5.30 7.58
N VAL A 80 17.09 6.48 7.64
CA VAL A 80 17.34 7.32 6.44
C VAL A 80 18.62 6.93 5.70
N GLU A 81 19.40 6.00 6.26
CA GLU A 81 20.69 5.63 5.71
C GLU A 81 20.55 4.84 4.41
N VAL A 82 21.25 5.29 3.37
CA VAL A 82 21.32 4.63 2.08
C VAL A 82 22.65 3.89 1.97
N LYS A 83 22.59 2.60 1.67
CA LYS A 83 23.77 1.77 1.41
C LYS A 83 23.91 1.55 -0.08
N ILE A 84 25.09 1.85 -0.64
CA ILE A 84 25.42 1.51 -2.02
C ILE A 84 26.13 0.16 -2.03
N VAL A 85 25.58 -0.79 -2.77
CA VAL A 85 26.15 -2.14 -2.93
C VAL A 85 26.25 -2.49 -4.41
N SER A 86 27.07 -3.48 -4.74
CA SER A 86 27.01 -4.06 -6.08
C SER A 86 25.72 -4.85 -6.25
N LEU A 87 25.15 -4.86 -7.46
CA LEU A 87 23.94 -5.63 -7.77
C LEU A 87 24.11 -7.11 -7.43
N GLN A 88 25.30 -7.68 -7.68
CA GLN A 88 25.64 -9.06 -7.33
C GLN A 88 25.62 -9.33 -5.82
N LYS A 89 25.87 -8.31 -4.97
CA LYS A 89 25.85 -8.44 -3.51
C LYS A 89 24.52 -8.00 -2.90
N ALA A 90 23.54 -7.53 -3.70
CA ALA A 90 22.29 -7.00 -3.19
C ALA A 90 21.49 -8.05 -2.39
N PHE A 91 21.38 -9.28 -2.92
CA PHE A 91 20.69 -10.36 -2.22
C PHE A 91 21.39 -10.73 -0.92
N SER A 92 22.71 -10.92 -0.92
CA SER A 92 23.43 -11.29 0.30
C SER A 92 23.39 -10.18 1.36
N PHE A 93 23.38 -8.91 0.93
CA PHE A 93 23.14 -7.79 1.83
C PHE A 93 21.76 -7.88 2.47
N LEU A 94 20.71 -8.06 1.67
CA LEU A 94 19.33 -8.19 2.18
C LEU A 94 19.19 -9.40 3.10
N ASN A 95 19.72 -10.55 2.72
CA ASN A 95 19.62 -11.81 3.48
C ASN A 95 20.22 -11.70 4.89
N LYS A 96 21.18 -10.78 5.11
CA LYS A 96 21.75 -10.49 6.43
C LYS A 96 20.85 -9.61 7.32
N HIS A 97 19.92 -8.86 6.72
CA HIS A 97 19.10 -7.87 7.41
C HIS A 97 17.61 -8.22 7.46
N ILE A 98 17.14 -9.15 6.63
CA ILE A 98 15.78 -9.68 6.71
C ILE A 98 15.66 -10.65 7.90
N GLU A 99 14.45 -10.77 8.42
CA GLU A 99 14.12 -11.70 9.50
C GLU A 99 14.14 -13.15 8.98
N ARG A 100 14.99 -14.01 9.57
CA ARG A 100 15.25 -15.38 9.08
C ARG A 100 14.01 -16.26 9.01
N ASP A 101 13.07 -16.10 9.94
CA ASP A 101 11.87 -16.95 10.04
C ASP A 101 10.64 -16.34 9.34
N ARG A 102 10.85 -15.42 8.40
CA ARG A 102 9.78 -14.79 7.63
C ARG A 102 9.98 -14.94 6.14
N TYR A 103 8.89 -15.24 5.44
CA TYR A 103 8.87 -15.15 3.99
C TYR A 103 8.80 -13.70 3.54
N TYR A 104 9.61 -13.37 2.55
CA TYR A 104 9.65 -12.07 1.91
C TYR A 104 9.20 -12.13 0.46
N ILE A 105 8.74 -10.99 -0.03
CA ILE A 105 8.40 -10.75 -1.44
C ILE A 105 9.32 -9.68 -2.00
N VAL A 106 9.52 -9.73 -3.31
CA VAL A 106 10.04 -8.61 -4.10
C VAL A 106 8.92 -8.07 -4.97
N GLN A 107 8.67 -6.76 -4.88
CA GLN A 107 7.58 -6.09 -5.56
C GLN A 107 8.11 -4.90 -6.37
N GLN A 108 7.57 -4.69 -7.56
CA GLN A 108 7.85 -3.53 -8.39
C GLN A 108 7.62 -2.23 -7.60
N GLY A 109 8.56 -1.29 -7.69
CA GLY A 109 8.40 0.07 -7.20
C GLY A 109 7.48 0.87 -8.11
N ILE A 110 6.55 1.61 -7.50
CA ILE A 110 5.67 2.54 -8.19
C ILE A 110 6.29 3.93 -8.07
N GLU A 111 6.44 4.63 -9.21
CA GLU A 111 6.80 6.04 -9.26
C GLU A 111 5.59 6.89 -8.86
N MET A 112 5.35 6.96 -7.55
CA MET A 112 4.18 7.63 -7.00
C MET A 112 4.15 9.12 -7.34
N ALA A 113 2.94 9.62 -7.55
CA ALA A 113 2.59 11.02 -7.54
C ALA A 113 3.16 11.72 -6.32
N GLN A 114 3.55 12.98 -6.50
CA GLN A 114 4.20 13.76 -5.45
C GLN A 114 3.47 15.07 -5.22
N LEU A 115 3.37 15.47 -3.96
CA LEU A 115 2.97 16.82 -3.58
C LEU A 115 4.17 17.49 -2.92
N GLU A 116 4.61 18.63 -3.46
CA GLU A 116 5.77 19.38 -2.94
C GLU A 116 7.05 18.51 -2.87
N GLY A 117 7.26 17.63 -3.87
CA GLY A 117 8.40 16.70 -3.93
C GLY A 117 8.33 15.51 -2.97
N ARG A 118 7.19 15.32 -2.28
CA ARG A 118 6.98 14.20 -1.36
C ARG A 118 5.99 13.20 -1.95
N PRO A 119 6.34 11.92 -2.11
CA PRO A 119 5.40 10.90 -2.57
C PRO A 119 4.27 10.68 -1.57
N TYR A 120 3.11 10.29 -2.08
CA TYR A 120 1.96 9.96 -1.23
C TYR A 120 1.24 8.70 -1.71
N ASP A 121 0.50 8.10 -0.78
CA ASP A 121 -0.52 7.11 -1.07
C ASP A 121 -1.86 7.52 -0.47
N ILE A 122 -2.90 6.75 -0.76
CA ILE A 122 -4.27 6.99 -0.33
C ILE A 122 -4.75 5.79 0.48
N ARG A 123 -5.03 6.01 1.76
CA ARG A 123 -5.74 5.07 2.63
C ARG A 123 -7.24 5.25 2.41
N ILE A 124 -7.89 4.24 1.86
CA ILE A 124 -9.34 4.15 1.68
C ILE A 124 -9.93 3.21 2.72
N MET A 125 -10.99 3.66 3.39
CA MET A 125 -11.77 2.89 4.36
C MET A 125 -13.04 2.39 3.69
N MET A 126 -13.10 1.09 3.48
CA MET A 126 -14.26 0.38 2.94
C MET A 126 -14.99 -0.32 4.08
N HIS A 127 -16.30 -0.16 4.13
CA HIS A 127 -17.15 -0.82 5.12
C HIS A 127 -18.35 -1.49 4.43
N LYS A 128 -18.78 -2.64 4.96
CA LYS A 128 -19.99 -3.36 4.57
C LYS A 128 -20.94 -3.42 5.77
N PRO A 129 -21.65 -2.31 6.09
CA PRO A 129 -22.55 -2.26 7.25
C PRO A 129 -23.72 -3.24 7.15
N PHE A 130 -24.14 -3.52 5.92
CA PHE A 130 -25.14 -4.52 5.60
C PHE A 130 -24.50 -5.52 4.64
N ASP A 131 -24.99 -5.60 3.40
CA ASP A 131 -24.52 -6.55 2.38
C ASP A 131 -23.87 -5.86 1.18
N HIS A 132 -23.70 -4.53 1.24
CA HIS A 132 -23.04 -3.73 0.19
C HIS A 132 -21.85 -2.96 0.75
N TRP A 133 -20.74 -2.98 0.02
CA TRP A 133 -19.56 -2.19 0.32
C TRP A 133 -19.79 -0.72 0.03
N GLN A 134 -19.31 0.14 0.92
CA GLN A 134 -19.32 1.58 0.76
C GLN A 134 -17.97 2.19 1.13
N LEU A 135 -17.54 3.17 0.36
CA LEU A 135 -16.42 4.04 0.70
C LEU A 135 -16.84 4.98 1.83
N SER A 136 -16.37 4.69 3.04
CA SER A 136 -16.71 5.48 4.23
C SER A 136 -15.79 6.68 4.41
N GLY A 137 -14.58 6.62 3.85
CA GLY A 137 -13.71 7.78 3.75
C GLY A 137 -12.35 7.40 3.19
N TRP A 138 -11.60 8.43 2.81
CA TRP A 138 -10.23 8.30 2.35
C TRP A 138 -9.34 9.37 2.96
N VAL A 139 -8.04 9.13 2.97
CA VAL A 139 -7.06 10.10 3.44
C VAL A 139 -5.77 9.88 2.70
N VAL A 140 -5.14 10.98 2.28
CA VAL A 140 -3.83 10.93 1.65
C VAL A 140 -2.77 10.94 2.74
N ARG A 141 -1.81 10.02 2.65
CA ARG A 141 -0.66 9.92 3.55
C ARG A 141 0.57 10.38 2.80
N LEU A 142 1.01 11.59 3.12
CA LEU A 142 2.18 12.21 2.52
C LEU A 142 3.43 11.75 3.26
N SER A 143 4.43 11.25 2.54
CA SER A 143 5.65 10.75 3.17
C SER A 143 6.40 11.86 3.90
N LYS A 144 7.19 11.49 4.90
CA LYS A 144 8.26 12.37 5.39
C LYS A 144 9.33 12.50 4.30
N ARG A 145 10.03 13.64 4.26
CA ARG A 145 11.20 13.81 3.38
C ARG A 145 12.20 12.67 3.62
N ASP A 146 12.81 12.19 2.54
CA ASP A 146 13.87 11.17 2.52
C ASP A 146 13.47 9.76 3.03
N MET A 147 12.19 9.53 3.31
CA MET A 147 11.66 8.22 3.71
C MET A 147 11.10 7.45 2.52
N ILE A 148 11.38 6.15 2.48
CA ILE A 148 10.92 5.24 1.40
C ILE A 148 9.51 4.70 1.58
N VAL A 149 8.88 5.01 2.72
CA VAL A 149 7.52 4.59 3.04
C VAL A 149 6.71 5.80 3.49
N THR A 150 5.46 5.85 3.03
CA THR A 150 4.40 6.82 3.31
C THR A 150 3.66 6.55 4.62
N ASN A 151 4.10 5.55 5.40
CA ASN A 151 3.38 5.12 6.59
C ASN A 151 3.36 6.21 7.68
N MET A 152 2.16 6.61 8.09
CA MET A 152 1.91 7.65 9.10
C MET A 152 2.54 7.38 10.46
N HIS A 153 2.67 6.11 10.87
CA HIS A 153 3.37 5.77 12.11
C HIS A 153 4.85 6.21 12.13
N ARG A 154 5.39 6.65 10.99
CA ARG A 154 6.75 7.19 10.84
C ARG A 154 6.78 8.70 10.57
N GLY A 155 5.73 9.43 10.96
CA GLY A 155 5.70 10.90 10.89
C GLY A 155 5.27 11.46 9.53
N GLY A 156 4.44 10.72 8.79
CA GLY A 156 3.76 11.23 7.59
C GLY A 156 2.60 12.18 7.93
N GLU A 157 2.28 13.09 7.02
CA GLU A 157 1.19 14.07 7.15
C GLU A 157 -0.10 13.50 6.53
N SER A 158 -1.25 13.80 7.14
CA SER A 158 -2.56 13.46 6.57
C SER A 158 -3.14 14.67 5.87
N ILE A 159 -3.52 14.55 4.60
CA ILE A 159 -4.14 15.64 3.84
C ILE A 159 -5.41 15.16 3.12
N SER A 160 -6.21 16.11 2.63
CA SER A 160 -7.38 15.79 1.81
C SER A 160 -6.96 15.31 0.42
N ILE A 161 -7.81 14.48 -0.18
CA ILE A 161 -7.63 14.03 -1.56
C ILE A 161 -7.64 15.21 -2.53
N ASP A 162 -8.51 16.21 -2.30
CA ASP A 162 -8.62 17.40 -3.14
C ASP A 162 -7.31 18.18 -3.16
N ARG A 163 -6.64 18.31 -2.00
CA ARG A 163 -5.33 18.97 -1.93
C ARG A 163 -4.27 18.19 -2.69
N ALA A 164 -4.26 16.87 -2.57
CA ALA A 164 -3.26 16.02 -3.21
C ALA A 164 -3.39 16.01 -4.74
N LEU A 165 -4.62 15.95 -5.25
CA LEU A 165 -4.87 15.83 -6.70
C LEU A 165 -4.80 17.17 -7.44
N LYS A 166 -5.08 18.31 -6.78
CA LYS A 166 -5.13 19.66 -7.39
C LYS A 166 -3.82 20.12 -8.05
N GLY A 167 -2.68 19.54 -7.71
CA GLY A 167 -1.36 19.96 -8.19
C GLY A 167 -0.83 19.20 -9.42
N ASN A 168 -1.59 18.29 -9.99
CA ASN A 168 -1.13 17.43 -11.08
C ASN A 168 -1.85 17.75 -12.39
N ASN A 169 -1.20 17.49 -13.53
CA ASN A 169 -1.72 17.80 -14.87
C ASN A 169 -2.73 16.74 -15.37
N TRP A 170 -3.57 16.20 -14.49
CA TRP A 170 -4.58 15.18 -14.79
C TRP A 170 -5.96 15.58 -14.28
N ASP A 171 -7.00 14.89 -14.73
CA ASP A 171 -8.36 15.08 -14.22
C ASP A 171 -8.50 14.47 -12.80
N ALA A 172 -8.51 15.33 -11.79
CA ALA A 172 -8.66 14.92 -10.39
C ALA A 172 -9.97 14.16 -10.11
N ALA A 173 -11.06 14.49 -10.81
CA ALA A 173 -12.34 13.81 -10.62
C ALA A 173 -12.30 12.39 -11.19
N GLN A 174 -11.66 12.21 -12.36
CA GLN A 174 -11.42 10.89 -12.94
C GLN A 174 -10.57 10.02 -12.00
N ILE A 175 -9.45 10.54 -11.50
CA ILE A 175 -8.58 9.80 -10.56
C ILE A 175 -9.33 9.41 -9.29
N ALA A 176 -10.14 10.31 -8.73
CA ALA A 176 -10.97 10.01 -7.56
C ALA A 176 -12.00 8.91 -7.86
N GLY A 177 -12.58 8.90 -9.06
CA GLY A 177 -13.44 7.84 -9.56
C GLY A 177 -12.72 6.50 -9.66
N ASP A 178 -11.54 6.47 -10.26
CA ASP A 178 -10.73 5.24 -10.43
C ASP A 178 -10.29 4.66 -9.08
N LEU A 179 -9.88 5.52 -8.13
CA LEU A 179 -9.57 5.12 -6.75
C LEU A 179 -10.78 4.46 -6.07
N SER A 180 -11.96 5.07 -6.20
CA SER A 180 -13.20 4.53 -5.63
C SER A 180 -13.56 3.19 -6.28
N ASN A 181 -13.53 3.11 -7.61
CA ASN A 181 -13.88 1.91 -8.36
C ASN A 181 -12.95 0.74 -8.02
N LEU A 182 -11.64 0.97 -8.03
CA LEU A 182 -10.67 -0.06 -7.67
C LEU A 182 -10.86 -0.52 -6.22
N ALA A 183 -11.15 0.39 -5.29
CA ALA A 183 -11.42 0.03 -3.90
C ALA A 183 -12.66 -0.87 -3.76
N HIS A 184 -13.74 -0.61 -4.53
CA HIS A 184 -14.92 -1.47 -4.52
C HIS A 184 -14.62 -2.84 -5.13
N LEU A 185 -13.94 -2.89 -6.28
CA LEU A 185 -13.55 -4.16 -6.93
C LEU A 185 -12.70 -5.03 -6.00
N VAL A 186 -11.64 -4.46 -5.42
CA VAL A 186 -10.78 -5.15 -4.45
C VAL A 186 -11.58 -5.62 -3.23
N SER A 187 -12.47 -4.80 -2.70
CA SER A 187 -13.28 -5.19 -1.54
C SER A 187 -14.18 -6.39 -1.85
N ASN A 188 -14.88 -6.36 -2.98
CA ASN A 188 -15.75 -7.45 -3.41
C ASN A 188 -14.97 -8.75 -3.64
N VAL A 189 -13.83 -8.68 -4.33
CA VAL A 189 -13.00 -9.88 -4.58
C VAL A 189 -12.51 -10.47 -3.27
N LEU A 190 -11.99 -9.67 -2.34
CA LEU A 190 -11.47 -10.19 -1.07
C LEU A 190 -12.57 -10.72 -0.15
N ASP A 191 -13.74 -10.07 -0.11
CA ASP A 191 -14.89 -10.50 0.69
C ASP A 191 -15.35 -11.91 0.34
N ASN A 192 -15.36 -12.27 -0.96
CA ASN A 192 -15.69 -13.61 -1.44
C ASN A 192 -14.79 -14.74 -0.90
N TYR A 193 -13.60 -14.41 -0.40
CA TYR A 193 -12.67 -15.40 0.16
C TYR A 193 -12.49 -15.32 1.68
N TYR A 194 -12.87 -14.20 2.29
CA TYR A 194 -12.49 -13.90 3.67
C TYR A 194 -13.64 -13.42 4.56
N GLU A 195 -14.88 -13.30 4.03
CA GLU A 195 -16.07 -12.89 4.79
C GLU A 195 -15.82 -11.60 5.60
N LEU A 196 -15.66 -10.50 4.86
CA LEU A 196 -15.17 -9.24 5.37
C LEU A 196 -16.29 -8.22 5.54
N ARG A 197 -16.13 -7.32 6.50
CA ARG A 197 -17.02 -6.18 6.72
C ARG A 197 -16.30 -4.85 6.78
N GLU A 198 -14.99 -4.88 6.97
CA GLU A 198 -14.13 -3.70 7.06
C GLU A 198 -12.77 -3.98 6.44
N LEU A 199 -12.36 -3.05 5.57
CA LEU A 199 -11.06 -3.06 4.90
C LEU A 199 -10.45 -1.66 4.89
N GLY A 200 -9.17 -1.59 5.23
CA GLY A 200 -8.32 -0.46 4.90
C GLY A 200 -7.49 -0.83 3.68
N ILE A 201 -7.74 -0.15 2.56
CA ILE A 201 -7.05 -0.36 1.30
C ILE A 201 -6.07 0.79 1.09
N ASP A 202 -4.83 0.47 0.79
CA ASP A 202 -3.79 1.43 0.42
C ASP A 202 -3.62 1.39 -1.10
N LEU A 203 -3.92 2.52 -1.75
CA LEU A 203 -3.75 2.72 -3.18
C LEU A 203 -2.71 3.82 -3.44
N ALA A 204 -2.06 3.80 -4.58
CA ALA A 204 -1.23 4.89 -5.07
C ALA A 204 -1.76 5.41 -6.40
N VAL A 205 -1.36 6.64 -6.74
CA VAL A 205 -1.44 7.19 -8.09
C VAL A 205 0.01 7.36 -8.54
N ASP A 206 0.36 6.93 -9.75
CA ASP A 206 1.70 7.18 -10.31
C ASP A 206 1.79 8.55 -10.99
N ASN A 207 2.99 8.93 -11.45
CA ASN A 207 3.23 10.20 -12.16
C ASN A 207 2.47 10.37 -13.49
N LYS A 208 1.79 9.33 -13.98
CA LYS A 208 0.96 9.34 -15.20
C LYS A 208 -0.54 9.29 -14.90
N GLY A 209 -0.92 9.29 -13.62
CA GLY A 209 -2.32 9.23 -13.20
C GLY A 209 -2.88 7.81 -13.13
N LYS A 210 -2.06 6.78 -13.31
CA LYS A 210 -2.56 5.41 -13.15
C LYS A 210 -2.67 5.07 -11.66
N VAL A 211 -3.81 4.51 -11.29
CA VAL A 211 -4.06 4.00 -9.93
C VAL A 211 -3.42 2.62 -9.76
N TRP A 212 -2.83 2.36 -8.60
CA TRP A 212 -2.19 1.10 -8.24
C TRP A 212 -2.65 0.61 -6.87
N PHE A 213 -2.82 -0.70 -6.73
CA PHE A 213 -3.01 -1.35 -5.45
C PHE A 213 -1.67 -1.55 -4.73
N ILE A 214 -1.58 -1.17 -3.45
CA ILE A 214 -0.40 -1.42 -2.62
C ILE A 214 -0.66 -2.58 -1.66
N GLU A 215 -1.67 -2.45 -0.80
CA GLU A 215 -2.02 -3.46 0.20
C GLU A 215 -3.47 -3.30 0.69
N ALA A 216 -3.99 -4.34 1.34
CA ALA A 216 -5.26 -4.31 2.06
C ALA A 216 -5.06 -4.90 3.46
N ASN A 217 -5.76 -4.33 4.44
CA ASN A 217 -5.64 -4.71 5.85
C ASN A 217 -7.02 -4.80 6.52
N THR A 218 -7.21 -5.83 7.36
CA THR A 218 -8.34 -5.93 8.30
C THR A 218 -8.00 -5.29 9.64
N GLY A 219 -8.95 -4.61 10.28
CA GLY A 219 -8.70 -3.83 11.50
C GLY A 219 -7.74 -2.64 11.31
N PRO A 220 -7.86 -1.86 10.22
CA PRO A 220 -6.96 -0.74 9.96
C PRO A 220 -7.06 0.34 11.05
N GLY A 221 -5.92 0.87 11.49
CA GLY A 221 -5.91 2.12 12.24
C GLY A 221 -6.39 3.27 11.35
N PHE A 222 -7.37 4.06 11.79
CA PHE A 222 -7.88 5.22 11.04
C PHE A 222 -8.00 6.51 11.87
N ARG A 223 -8.11 6.41 13.20
CA ARG A 223 -8.57 7.55 14.03
C ARG A 223 -7.73 8.82 13.89
N GLN A 224 -6.41 8.72 13.99
CA GLN A 224 -5.52 9.88 13.93
C GLN A 224 -5.57 10.54 12.54
N MET A 225 -5.49 9.74 11.47
CA MET A 225 -5.49 10.24 10.09
C MET A 225 -6.73 11.07 9.78
N PHE A 226 -7.89 10.49 10.06
CA PHE A 226 -9.17 11.07 9.64
C PHE A 226 -9.53 12.28 10.50
N LYS A 227 -9.19 12.28 11.79
CA LYS A 227 -9.37 13.45 12.67
C LYS A 227 -8.58 14.66 12.19
N ALA A 228 -7.37 14.44 11.68
CA ALA A 228 -6.49 15.52 11.21
C ALA A 228 -7.01 16.19 9.93
N VAL A 229 -7.76 15.46 9.10
CA VAL A 229 -8.21 15.94 7.78
C VAL A 229 -9.64 16.44 7.77
N SER A 230 -10.59 15.68 8.33
CA SER A 230 -12.01 16.04 8.27
C SER A 230 -12.79 15.42 9.43
N ARG A 231 -13.29 16.28 10.32
CA ARG A 231 -14.15 15.87 11.45
C ARG A 231 -15.43 15.14 10.99
N PRO A 232 -16.18 15.62 9.97
CA PRO A 232 -17.33 14.89 9.46
C PRO A 232 -16.98 13.49 8.93
N MET A 233 -15.93 13.38 8.11
CA MET A 233 -15.47 12.10 7.56
C MET A 233 -15.02 11.14 8.66
N TYR A 234 -14.26 11.63 9.64
CA TYR A 234 -13.87 10.86 10.82
C TYR A 234 -15.08 10.31 11.58
N ARG A 235 -16.11 11.14 11.82
CA ARG A 235 -17.33 10.71 12.52
C ARG A 235 -18.06 9.64 11.73
N ARG A 236 -18.18 9.78 10.40
CA ARG A 236 -18.79 8.77 9.53
C ARG A 236 -18.05 7.43 9.61
N VAL A 237 -16.73 7.42 9.38
CA VAL A 237 -15.90 6.21 9.48
C VAL A 237 -16.04 5.55 10.86
N LEU A 238 -15.96 6.34 11.94
CA LEU A 238 -16.08 5.82 13.30
C LEU A 238 -17.49 5.25 13.59
N TYR A 239 -18.54 5.93 13.16
CA TYR A 239 -19.91 5.49 13.35
C TYR A 239 -20.17 4.17 12.64
N THR A 240 -19.79 4.07 11.35
CA THR A 240 -19.96 2.84 10.56
C THR A 240 -19.17 1.68 11.15
N HIS A 241 -17.92 1.90 11.56
CA HIS A 241 -17.11 0.90 12.26
C HIS A 241 -17.83 0.39 13.53
N LYS A 242 -18.28 1.31 14.40
CA LYS A 242 -19.00 0.95 15.63
C LYS A 242 -20.30 0.19 15.35
N PHE A 243 -21.03 0.57 14.31
CA PHE A 243 -22.25 -0.11 13.90
C PHE A 243 -21.96 -1.56 13.49
N ILE A 244 -20.95 -1.79 12.64
CA ILE A 244 -20.54 -3.14 12.23
C ILE A 244 -20.14 -3.97 13.43
N VAL A 245 -19.26 -3.44 14.29
CA VAL A 245 -18.82 -4.13 15.50
C VAL A 245 -20.03 -4.50 16.37
N LYS A 246 -20.96 -3.57 16.63
CA LYS A 246 -22.15 -3.85 17.45
C LYS A 246 -23.06 -4.91 16.82
N LYS A 247 -23.21 -4.92 15.49
CA LYS A 247 -24.15 -5.79 14.80
C LYS A 247 -23.63 -7.22 14.58
N TYR A 248 -22.32 -7.39 14.44
CA TYR A 248 -21.71 -8.65 14.00
C TYR A 248 -20.66 -9.23 14.97
N SER A 249 -20.52 -8.67 16.17
CA SER A 249 -19.65 -9.23 17.23
C SER A 249 -20.38 -10.21 18.13
#